data_AF-A0A1H5AAA1-F1
#
_entry.id   AF-A0A1H5AAA1-F1
#
_cell.length_a   1.000
_cell.length_b   1.000
_cell.length_c   1.000
_cell.angle_alpha   90.00
_cell.angle_beta   90.00
_cell.angle_gamma   90.00
#
_symmetry.space_group_name_H-M   'P 1'
#
loop_
_entity.id
_entity.type
_entity.pdbx_description
1 polymer ?
#
loop_
_entity_poly.entity_id
_entity_poly.type
_entity_poly.pdbx_seq_one_letter_code
_entity_poly.pdbx_strand_id
1 'polypeptide(L)'
;MPNKKWIAFTALATLALGGCSSYEPRETIVDEEPKPVVEMYTPKTELERRAYEEGVTQVLTDLKGKMRARDRFTWDAPIVECGVQIPARVQNGMLVPSHQECVQIAPGRWTEEAPTYLPVLGEQK
;
A
#
# COMPACT_ATOMS: atom_id res chain seq x y z
N MET A 1 12.52 11.17 72.33
CA MET A 1 11.53 12.23 72.56
C MET A 1 10.93 12.64 71.21
N PRO A 2 9.63 12.95 71.17
CA PRO A 2 8.77 12.81 69.99
C PRO A 2 8.39 14.15 69.32
N ASN A 3 7.90 14.11 68.07
CA ASN A 3 6.63 14.70 67.58
C ASN A 3 6.66 14.79 66.04
N LYS A 4 5.90 14.01 65.24
CA LYS A 4 4.45 14.09 64.92
C LYS A 4 4.06 15.52 64.52
N LYS A 5 3.51 15.90 63.35
CA LYS A 5 2.65 15.34 62.28
C LYS A 5 2.85 16.24 61.02
N TRP A 6 2.52 15.93 59.76
CA TRP A 6 1.20 15.75 59.11
C TRP A 6 1.47 15.27 57.66
N ILE A 7 1.22 14.02 57.29
CA ILE A 7 0.05 13.51 56.54
C ILE A 7 -0.59 14.48 55.52
N ALA A 8 -0.25 14.20 54.26
CA ALA A 8 -1.10 14.11 53.06
C ALA A 8 -2.04 15.26 52.68
N PHE A 9 -1.69 15.92 51.57
CA PHE A 9 -2.68 16.36 50.58
C PHE A 9 -2.32 15.75 49.21
N THR A 10 -3.12 14.74 48.87
CA THR A 10 -3.72 14.51 47.54
C THR A 10 -2.83 14.24 46.32
N ALA A 11 -2.89 12.97 45.93
CA ALA A 11 -2.67 12.47 44.57
C ALA A 11 -3.31 13.33 43.47
N LEU A 12 -2.54 13.67 42.46
CA LEU A 12 -2.93 13.64 41.05
C LEU A 12 -1.68 13.91 40.19
N ALA A 13 -1.51 13.17 39.09
CA ALA A 13 -0.47 13.28 38.05
C ALA A 13 0.59 12.16 37.99
N THR A 14 0.20 10.92 38.28
CA THR A 14 0.62 9.82 37.40
C THR A 14 -0.26 9.87 36.15
N LEU A 15 0.27 10.37 35.03
CA LEU A 15 -0.12 10.09 33.64
C LEU A 15 0.35 11.25 32.74
N ALA A 16 1.62 11.22 32.33
CA ALA A 16 2.04 11.80 31.06
C ALA A 16 3.35 11.12 30.61
N LEU A 17 3.18 10.08 29.78
CA LEU A 17 3.99 9.82 28.59
C LEU A 17 5.50 9.60 28.86
N GLY A 18 6.02 8.37 28.94
CA GLY A 18 5.87 7.35 27.90
C GLY A 18 6.71 7.71 26.67
N GLY A 19 7.96 7.24 26.67
CA GLY A 19 8.78 6.96 25.49
C GLY A 19 9.09 8.10 24.53
N CYS A 20 10.34 8.56 24.52
CA CYS A 20 11.00 8.96 23.29
C CYS A 20 12.42 8.40 23.30
N SER A 21 12.59 7.36 22.49
CA SER A 21 13.86 6.79 22.04
C SER A 21 14.84 7.88 21.67
N SER A 22 16.08 7.74 22.14
CA SER A 22 17.24 8.47 21.65
C SER A 22 17.27 8.38 20.13
N TYR A 23 16.87 9.47 19.47
CA TYR A 23 16.99 9.65 18.04
C TYR A 23 18.46 9.94 17.77
N GLU A 24 19.19 8.96 17.23
CA GLU A 24 20.49 9.26 16.61
C GLU A 24 20.20 9.99 15.30
N PRO A 25 20.56 11.29 15.18
CA PRO A 25 20.37 11.99 13.94
C PRO A 25 21.28 11.33 12.90
N ARG A 26 20.67 10.73 11.88
CA ARG A 26 21.37 10.28 10.68
C ARG A 26 22.16 11.47 10.15
N GLU A 27 23.48 11.34 10.14
CA GLU A 27 24.35 12.41 9.70
C GLU A 27 23.93 12.88 8.32
N THR A 28 23.89 14.20 8.24
CA THR A 28 23.47 15.05 7.14
C THR A 28 23.85 14.48 5.78
N ILE A 29 22.88 14.55 4.87
CA ILE A 29 23.00 14.44 3.42
C ILE A 29 24.37 15.00 3.02
N VAL A 30 25.28 14.10 2.64
CA VAL A 30 26.47 14.51 1.90
C VAL A 30 25.92 15.24 0.68
N ASP A 31 26.25 16.52 0.52
CA ASP A 31 26.09 17.22 -0.75
C ASP A 31 26.95 16.47 -1.77
N GLU A 32 26.42 15.38 -2.33
CA GLU A 32 27.00 14.73 -3.48
C GLU A 32 27.00 15.78 -4.57
N GLU A 33 28.19 16.25 -4.95
CA GLU A 33 28.36 17.06 -6.15
C GLU A 33 27.53 16.42 -7.27
N PRO A 34 26.70 17.20 -8.00
CA PRO A 34 25.85 16.63 -9.03
C PRO A 34 26.75 15.91 -10.01
N LYS A 35 26.71 14.58 -9.97
CA LYS A 35 27.46 13.73 -10.91
C LYS A 35 27.18 14.28 -12.30
N PRO A 36 28.21 14.51 -13.13
CA PRO A 36 28.02 15.12 -14.44
C PRO A 36 26.94 14.32 -15.15
N VAL A 37 25.88 15.02 -15.59
CA VAL A 37 24.77 14.39 -16.31
C VAL A 37 25.37 13.82 -17.58
N VAL A 38 25.65 12.52 -17.57
CA VAL A 38 26.12 11.81 -18.74
C VAL A 38 24.97 11.83 -19.73
N GLU A 39 25.19 12.46 -20.88
CA GLU A 39 24.21 12.46 -21.96
C GLU A 39 23.87 11.01 -22.29
N MET A 40 22.60 10.65 -22.11
CA MET A 40 22.15 9.30 -22.41
C MET A 40 22.27 9.08 -23.92
N TYR A 41 22.90 7.98 -24.32
CA TYR A 41 23.02 7.62 -25.73
C TYR A 41 21.63 7.45 -26.35
N THR A 42 21.26 8.35 -27.25
CA THR A 42 20.04 8.20 -28.05
C THR A 42 20.33 7.31 -29.24
N PRO A 43 19.56 6.22 -29.46
CA PRO A 43 19.76 5.35 -30.61
C PRO A 43 19.57 6.14 -31.91
N LYS A 44 20.53 6.01 -32.84
CA LYS A 44 20.51 6.77 -34.09
C LYS A 44 19.79 6.04 -35.21
N THR A 45 19.69 4.71 -35.10
CA THR A 45 19.07 3.84 -36.10
C THR A 45 17.88 3.08 -35.50
N GLU A 46 16.95 2.66 -36.35
CA GLU A 46 15.79 1.86 -35.91
C GLU A 46 16.21 0.50 -35.32
N LEU A 47 17.29 -0.08 -35.85
CA LEU A 47 17.83 -1.34 -35.37
C LEU A 47 18.41 -1.21 -33.96
N GLU A 48 19.18 -0.14 -33.71
CA GLU A 48 19.68 0.19 -32.38
C GLU A 48 18.55 0.47 -31.41
N ARG A 49 17.50 1.18 -31.85
CA ARG A 49 16.33 1.45 -31.00
C ARG A 49 15.66 0.17 -30.53
N ARG A 50 15.43 -0.78 -31.45
CA ARG A 50 14.84 -2.08 -31.09
C ARG A 50 15.74 -2.88 -30.16
N ALA A 51 17.04 -2.95 -30.45
CA ALA A 51 17.99 -3.65 -29.60
C ALA A 51 18.08 -3.03 -28.20
N TYR A 52 18.01 -1.70 -28.10
CA TYR A 52 17.97 -0.98 -26.84
C TYR A 52 16.67 -1.25 -26.08
N GLU A 53 15.51 -1.12 -26.73
CA GLU A 53 14.21 -1.43 -26.12
C GLU A 53 14.16 -2.87 -25.61
N GLU A 54 14.62 -3.84 -26.41
CA GLU A 54 14.67 -5.25 -26.03
C GLU A 54 15.64 -5.47 -24.85
N GLY A 55 16.84 -4.90 -24.89
CA GLY A 55 17.81 -5.00 -23.79
C GLY A 55 17.28 -4.42 -22.48
N VAL A 56 16.62 -3.26 -22.53
CA VAL A 56 16.00 -2.65 -21.35
C VAL A 56 14.88 -3.52 -20.80
N THR A 57 14.02 -4.06 -21.67
CA THR A 57 12.94 -4.96 -21.23
C THR A 57 13.47 -6.22 -20.54
N GLN A 58 14.56 -6.81 -21.03
CA GLN A 58 15.20 -7.98 -20.41
C GLN A 58 15.76 -7.65 -19.02
N VAL A 59 16.46 -6.53 -18.88
CA VAL A 59 17.02 -6.08 -17.58
C VAL A 59 15.91 -5.80 -16.58
N LEU A 60 14.84 -5.12 -17.00
CA LEU A 60 13.70 -4.84 -16.12
C LEU A 60 12.96 -6.11 -15.74
N THR A 61 12.88 -7.11 -16.62
CA THR A 61 12.25 -8.40 -16.32
C THR A 61 13.08 -9.21 -15.32
N ASP A 62 14.40 -9.25 -15.48
CA ASP A 62 15.30 -9.89 -14.52
C ASP A 62 15.24 -9.19 -13.15
N LEU A 63 15.19 -7.86 -13.14
CA LEU A 63 15.02 -7.07 -11.91
C LEU A 63 13.65 -7.29 -11.27
N LYS A 64 12.57 -7.40 -12.07
CA LYS A 64 11.22 -7.79 -11.61
C LYS A 64 11.26 -9.14 -10.91
N GLY A 65 11.93 -10.12 -11.52
CA GLY A 65 12.12 -11.46 -10.94
C GLY A 65 12.90 -11.43 -9.62
N LYS A 66 14.03 -10.72 -9.58
CA LYS A 66 14.90 -10.58 -8.40
C LYS A 66 14.21 -9.87 -7.23
N MET A 67 13.41 -8.85 -7.51
CA MET A 67 12.68 -8.10 -6.49
C MET A 67 11.35 -8.75 -6.08
N ARG A 68 10.95 -9.86 -6.72
CA ARG A 68 9.57 -10.40 -6.65
C ARG A 68 8.53 -9.30 -6.88
N ALA A 69 8.85 -8.31 -7.71
CA ALA A 69 7.98 -7.17 -7.92
C ALA A 69 6.73 -7.62 -8.65
N ARG A 70 5.61 -7.57 -7.95
CA ARG A 70 4.28 -7.83 -8.52
C ARG A 70 3.73 -6.54 -9.10
N ASP A 71 2.66 -6.67 -9.86
CA ASP A 71 1.94 -5.48 -10.30
C ASP A 71 1.43 -4.74 -9.06
N ARG A 72 1.56 -3.41 -9.07
CA ARG A 72 1.33 -2.59 -7.88
C ARG A 72 -0.10 -2.77 -7.35
N PHE A 73 -1.06 -2.87 -8.27
CA PHE A 73 -2.47 -3.03 -7.94
C PHE A 73 -3.00 -4.30 -8.58
N THR A 74 -3.56 -5.19 -7.76
CA THR A 74 -4.31 -6.35 -8.22
C THR A 74 -5.80 -6.05 -8.09
N TRP A 75 -6.59 -6.44 -9.09
CA TRP A 75 -8.05 -6.40 -9.02
C TRP A 75 -8.58 -7.71 -8.41
N ASP A 76 -9.19 -7.60 -7.24
CA ASP A 76 -9.97 -8.69 -6.64
C ASP A 76 -11.41 -8.59 -7.14
N ALA A 77 -11.89 -9.64 -7.83
CA ALA A 77 -13.27 -9.70 -8.32
C ALA A 77 -14.29 -9.77 -7.16
N PRO A 78 -15.50 -9.19 -7.32
CA PRO A 78 -16.54 -9.29 -6.31
C PRO A 78 -16.95 -10.74 -6.06
N ILE A 79 -17.17 -11.07 -4.79
CA ILE A 79 -17.66 -12.39 -4.40
C ILE A 79 -19.19 -12.35 -4.41
N VAL A 80 -19.78 -13.15 -5.28
CA VAL A 80 -21.23 -13.33 -5.40
C VAL A 80 -21.58 -14.75 -4.99
N GLU A 81 -22.50 -14.90 -4.05
CA GLU A 81 -23.04 -16.20 -3.65
C GLU A 81 -24.46 -16.33 -4.16
N CYS A 82 -24.72 -17.40 -4.89
CA CYS A 82 -26.02 -17.73 -5.45
C CYS A 82 -26.70 -18.81 -4.60
N GLY A 83 -28.03 -18.74 -4.52
CA GLY A 83 -28.83 -19.68 -3.73
C GLY A 83 -29.04 -19.26 -2.28
N VAL A 84 -28.73 -18.00 -1.94
CA VAL A 84 -29.03 -17.45 -0.61
C VAL A 84 -30.54 -17.33 -0.47
N GLN A 85 -31.10 -17.99 0.54
CA GLN A 85 -32.53 -17.95 0.82
C GLN A 85 -32.87 -16.62 1.51
N ILE A 86 -33.54 -15.72 0.79
CA ILE A 86 -34.04 -14.47 1.35
C ILE A 86 -35.39 -14.75 2.04
N PRO A 87 -35.54 -14.39 3.32
CA PRO A 87 -36.81 -14.58 4.02
C PRO A 87 -37.88 -13.64 3.48
N ALA A 88 -39.14 -14.07 3.56
CA ALA A 88 -40.26 -13.23 3.18
C ALA A 88 -40.30 -11.96 4.06
N ARG A 89 -40.58 -10.81 3.44
CA ARG A 89 -40.70 -9.52 4.15
C ARG A 89 -41.80 -8.66 3.56
N VAL A 90 -42.38 -7.78 4.38
CA VAL A 90 -43.32 -6.76 3.91
C VAL A 90 -42.56 -5.45 3.72
N GLN A 91 -42.57 -4.93 2.50
CA GLN A 91 -42.00 -3.61 2.17
C GLN A 91 -43.10 -2.75 1.53
N ASN A 92 -43.32 -1.55 2.07
CA ASN A 92 -44.29 -0.58 1.54
C ASN A 92 -45.71 -1.15 1.38
N GLY A 93 -46.16 -2.01 2.32
CA GLY A 93 -47.48 -2.64 2.28
C GLY A 93 -47.63 -3.81 1.30
N MET A 94 -46.56 -4.20 0.61
CA MET A 94 -46.52 -5.34 -0.31
C MET A 94 -45.69 -6.48 0.29
N LEU A 95 -46.19 -7.72 0.17
CA LEU A 95 -45.48 -8.92 0.57
C LEU A 95 -44.48 -9.32 -0.52
N VAL A 96 -43.19 -9.34 -0.17
CA VAL A 96 -42.16 -9.98 -0.98
C VAL A 96 -42.01 -11.42 -0.48
N PRO A 97 -42.37 -12.44 -1.28
CA PRO A 97 -42.28 -13.84 -0.85
C PRO A 97 -40.82 -14.28 -0.70
N SER A 98 -40.62 -15.36 0.05
CA SER A 98 -39.29 -15.98 0.18
C SER A 98 -38.82 -16.49 -1.18
N HIS A 99 -37.60 -16.13 -1.55
CA HIS A 99 -37.01 -16.52 -2.83
C HIS A 99 -35.50 -16.73 -2.67
N GLN A 100 -34.89 -17.32 -3.70
CA GLN A 100 -33.44 -17.46 -3.79
C GLN A 100 -32.92 -16.38 -4.73
N GLU A 101 -31.88 -15.68 -4.30
CA GLU A 101 -31.23 -14.64 -5.09
C GLU A 101 -29.71 -14.82 -5.03
N CYS A 102 -29.00 -14.27 -6.02
CA CYS A 102 -27.56 -14.10 -5.95
C CYS A 102 -27.25 -12.78 -5.25
N VAL A 103 -26.57 -12.84 -4.11
CA VAL A 103 -26.23 -11.65 -3.32
C VAL A 103 -24.73 -11.42 -3.40
N GLN A 104 -24.35 -10.17 -3.58
CA GLN A 104 -22.96 -9.76 -3.50
C GLN A 104 -22.53 -9.68 -2.03
N ILE A 105 -21.63 -10.56 -1.62
CA ILE A 105 -21.09 -10.60 -0.25
C ILE A 105 -19.99 -9.57 -0.09
N ALA A 106 -19.12 -9.47 -1.10
CA ALA A 106 -17.98 -8.57 -1.08
C ALA A 106 -17.89 -7.77 -2.39
N PRO A 107 -17.68 -6.44 -2.31
CA PRO A 107 -17.36 -5.64 -3.48
C PRO A 107 -15.98 -5.99 -4.04
N GLY A 108 -15.84 -5.85 -5.34
CA GLY A 108 -14.54 -5.92 -5.99
C GLY A 108 -13.69 -4.74 -5.51
N ARG A 109 -12.39 -4.96 -5.36
CA ARG A 109 -11.48 -3.95 -4.83
C ARG A 109 -10.10 -4.04 -5.48
N TRP A 110 -9.44 -2.89 -5.52
CA TRP A 110 -8.02 -2.83 -5.83
C TRP A 110 -7.23 -3.02 -4.54
N THR A 111 -6.32 -3.99 -4.53
CA THR A 111 -5.40 -4.23 -3.42
C THR A 111 -3.97 -3.91 -3.85
N GLU A 112 -3.24 -3.21 -2.99
CA GLU A 112 -1.81 -2.95 -3.19
C GLU A 112 -1.01 -4.11 -2.56
N GLU A 113 -0.52 -5.02 -3.40
CA GLU A 113 0.16 -6.25 -2.94
C GLU A 113 1.62 -6.00 -2.51
N ALA A 114 2.31 -5.02 -3.11
CA ALA A 114 3.75 -4.87 -2.95
C ALA A 114 4.21 -3.40 -2.84
N PRO A 115 5.13 -3.08 -1.91
CA PRO A 115 5.73 -1.75 -1.79
C PRO A 115 6.74 -1.44 -2.91
N THR A 116 7.22 -2.47 -3.62
CA THR A 116 8.19 -2.33 -4.71
C THR A 116 7.54 -2.71 -6.04
N TYR A 117 7.41 -1.73 -6.94
CA TYR A 117 6.88 -1.92 -8.30
C TYR A 117 7.88 -1.38 -9.32
N LEU A 118 7.92 -1.98 -10.51
CA LEU A 118 8.65 -1.41 -11.64
C LEU A 118 7.69 -0.56 -12.49
N PRO A 119 8.17 0.56 -13.07
CA PRO A 119 7.38 1.32 -14.03
C PRO A 119 7.12 0.50 -15.29
N VAL A 120 5.91 0.62 -15.86
CA VAL A 120 5.59 0.04 -17.16
C VAL A 120 6.23 0.90 -18.24
N LEU A 121 7.04 0.28 -19.11
CA LEU A 121 7.66 0.99 -20.24
C LEU A 121 6.57 1.45 -21.21
N GLY A 122 6.56 2.75 -21.52
CA GLY A 122 5.65 3.34 -22.52
C GLY A 122 4.46 4.10 -21.96
N GLU A 123 4.19 4.05 -20.65
CA GLU A 123 3.24 4.97 -20.01
C GLU A 123 3.91 6.33 -19.79
N GLN A 124 3.94 7.15 -20.84
CA GLN A 124 4.17 8.58 -20.67
C GLN A 124 2.92 9.19 -20.03
N LYS A 125 3.13 9.86 -18.89
CA LYS A 125 2.09 10.56 -18.15
C LYS A 125 1.74 11.89 -18.80
#